data_AF-A0A524LNN0-F1
#
_entry.id   AF-A0A524LNN0-F1
#
_cell.length_a   1.000
_cell.length_b   1.000
_cell.length_c   1.000
_cell.angle_alpha   90.00
_cell.angle_beta   90.00
_cell.angle_gamma   90.00
#
_symmetry.space_group_name_H-M   'P 1'
#
loop_
_entity.id
_entity.type
_entity.pdbx_description
1 polymer ?
#
loop_
_entity_poly.entity_id
_entity_poly.type
_entity_poly.pdbx_seq_one_letter_code
_entity_poly.pdbx_strand_id
1 'polypeptide(L)'
;RTPVDVLALGQALVALAGNDFAGVIHLSGNDRMTRYQMARRIAAHLGYSADLIESTDSAKLTDRATRPPDVSMLNTLAGNVLDTPMRGLDEAMTAILKQN
;
A
#
# COMPACT_ATOMS: atom_id res chain seq x y z
N ARG A 1 1.67 -8.32 -1.42
CA ARG A 1 2.02 -6.89 -1.74
C ARG A 1 1.63 -6.00 -0.57
N THR A 2 2.26 -4.83 -0.43
CA THR A 2 1.94 -3.83 0.60
C THR A 2 1.50 -2.51 -0.08
N PRO A 3 0.19 -2.20 -0.12
CA PRO A 3 -0.31 -0.95 -0.69
C PRO A 3 0.29 0.27 0.04
N VAL A 4 0.49 1.38 -0.64
CA VAL A 4 0.99 2.64 -0.05
C VAL A 4 0.18 3.80 -0.60
N ASP A 5 -0.25 4.72 0.27
CA ASP A 5 -0.91 5.95 -0.16
C ASP A 5 0.10 7.05 -0.48
N VAL A 6 -0.25 7.87 -1.46
CA VAL A 6 0.60 8.97 -1.93
C VAL A 6 0.72 10.11 -0.90
N LEU A 7 -0.23 10.23 0.03
CA LEU A 7 -0.19 11.26 1.07
C LEU A 7 0.91 10.95 2.10
N ALA A 8 0.89 9.75 2.68
CA ALA A 8 1.94 9.29 3.59
C ALA A 8 3.29 9.19 2.88
N LEU A 9 3.32 8.70 1.63
CA LEU A 9 4.55 8.60 0.86
C LEU A 9 5.17 9.98 0.60
N GLY A 10 4.38 10.97 0.22
CA GLY A 10 4.85 12.34 0.03
C GLY A 10 5.42 12.94 1.32
N GLN A 11 4.71 12.76 2.44
CA GLN A 11 5.18 13.19 3.77
C GLN A 11 6.52 12.52 4.14
N ALA A 12 6.64 11.21 3.90
CA ALA A 12 7.86 10.45 4.17
C ALA A 12 9.06 10.91 3.31
N LEU A 13 8.82 11.24 2.04
CA LEU A 13 9.87 11.77 1.15
C LEU A 13 10.35 13.15 1.60
N VAL A 14 9.44 14.04 2.02
CA VAL A 14 9.81 15.35 2.59
C VAL A 14 10.59 15.18 3.89
N ALA A 15 10.16 14.26 4.77
CA ALA A 15 10.87 13.97 6.01
C ALA A 15 12.28 13.41 5.78
N LEU A 16 12.44 12.50 4.81
CA LEU A 16 13.77 11.98 4.42
C LEU A 16 14.67 13.09 3.85
N ALA A 17 14.12 13.96 2.99
CA ALA A 17 14.89 15.07 2.44
C ALA A 17 15.38 16.06 3.51
N GLY A 18 14.71 16.09 4.67
CA GLY A 18 15.07 16.94 5.80
C GLY A 18 15.91 16.27 6.88
N ASN A 19 16.36 15.02 6.71
CA ASN A 19 17.15 14.30 7.70
C ASN A 19 18.47 13.74 7.12
N ASP A 20 19.31 13.18 7.99
CA ASP A 20 20.66 12.69 7.63
C ASP A 20 20.69 11.22 7.19
N PHE A 21 19.54 10.57 6.99
CA PHE A 21 19.52 9.15 6.62
C PHE A 21 20.07 8.96 5.20
N ALA A 22 21.11 8.13 5.08
CA ALA A 22 21.67 7.70 3.81
C ALA A 22 21.66 6.18 3.73
N GLY A 23 21.05 5.63 2.68
CA GLY A 23 20.96 4.19 2.46
C GLY A 23 19.71 3.79 1.70
N VAL A 24 19.43 2.49 1.71
CA VAL A 24 18.21 1.92 1.10
C VAL A 24 17.15 1.76 2.19
N ILE A 25 15.97 2.29 1.94
CA ILE A 25 14.82 2.22 2.84
C ILE A 25 13.56 1.86 2.06
N HIS A 26 12.69 1.06 2.67
CA HIS A 26 11.40 0.69 2.08
C HIS A 26 10.30 1.62 2.61
N LEU A 27 9.67 2.35 1.70
CA LEU A 27 8.46 3.11 1.98
C LEU A 27 7.26 2.32 1.44
N SER A 28 6.58 1.59 2.32
CA SER A 28 5.34 0.88 2.00
C SER A 28 4.31 1.05 3.11
N GLY A 29 3.03 0.80 2.82
CA GLY A 29 2.03 0.71 3.88
C GLY A 29 2.17 -0.56 4.73
N ASN A 30 1.40 -0.60 5.82
CA ASN A 30 1.58 -1.57 6.89
C ASN A 30 0.92 -2.92 6.62
N ASP A 31 -0.01 -2.99 5.67
CA ASP A 31 -0.79 -4.20 5.41
C ASP A 31 -0.23 -5.03 4.25
N ARG A 32 0.11 -6.30 4.51
CA ARG A 32 0.39 -7.29 3.44
C ARG A 32 -0.91 -7.96 3.00
N MET A 33 -1.24 -7.82 1.72
CA MET A 33 -2.44 -8.44 1.15
C MET A 33 -2.29 -8.80 -0.33
N THR A 34 -3.25 -9.53 -0.86
CA THR A 34 -3.45 -9.79 -2.28
C THR A 34 -4.22 -8.64 -2.95
N ARG A 35 -4.21 -8.59 -4.30
CA ARG A 35 -5.07 -7.64 -5.04
C ARG A 35 -6.55 -7.86 -4.78
N TYR A 36 -6.94 -9.12 -4.63
CA TYR A 36 -8.31 -9.53 -4.35
C TYR A 36 -8.79 -8.96 -3.00
N GLN A 37 -8.00 -9.16 -1.94
CA GLN A 37 -8.29 -8.60 -0.61
C GLN A 37 -8.33 -7.06 -0.64
N MET A 38 -7.40 -6.42 -1.36
CA MET A 38 -7.38 -4.97 -1.53
C MET A 38 -8.67 -4.45 -2.17
N ALA A 39 -9.10 -5.05 -3.28
CA ALA A 39 -10.32 -4.65 -3.97
C ALA A 39 -11.57 -4.83 -3.07
N ARG A 40 -11.66 -5.95 -2.33
CA ARG A 40 -12.77 -6.17 -1.38
C ARG A 40 -12.83 -5.14 -0.26
N ARG A 41 -11.67 -4.79 0.32
CA ARG A 41 -11.60 -3.75 1.35
C ARG A 41 -11.98 -2.38 0.80
N ILE A 42 -11.52 -2.02 -0.40
CA ILE A 42 -11.91 -0.77 -1.07
C ILE A 42 -13.43 -0.72 -1.30
N ALA A 43 -14.02 -1.79 -1.84
CA ALA A 43 -15.46 -1.86 -2.07
C ALA A 43 -16.25 -1.68 -0.77
N ALA A 44 -15.88 -2.41 0.28
CA ALA A 44 -16.51 -2.29 1.59
C ALA A 44 -16.39 -0.86 2.17
N HIS A 45 -15.20 -0.25 2.07
CA HIS A 45 -14.94 1.10 2.56
C HIS A 45 -15.78 2.17 1.84
N LEU A 46 -16.10 1.94 0.57
CA LEU A 46 -16.91 2.84 -0.26
C LEU A 46 -18.43 2.52 -0.21
N GLY A 47 -18.85 1.52 0.58
CA GLY A 47 -20.26 1.13 0.70
C GLY A 47 -20.78 0.25 -0.45
N TYR A 48 -19.91 -0.33 -1.27
CA TYR A 48 -20.26 -1.32 -2.29
C TYR A 48 -20.19 -2.75 -1.74
N SER A 49 -20.95 -3.67 -2.33
CA SER A 49 -20.88 -5.09 -1.97
C SER A 49 -19.55 -5.70 -2.40
N ALA A 50 -18.75 -6.12 -1.42
CA ALA A 50 -17.48 -6.82 -1.65
C ALA A 50 -17.66 -8.25 -2.20
N ASP A 51 -18.89 -8.77 -2.23
CA ASP A 51 -19.21 -10.12 -2.70
C ASP A 51 -19.34 -10.19 -4.22
N LEU A 52 -19.46 -9.04 -4.89
CA LEU A 52 -19.39 -8.93 -6.35
C LEU A 52 -17.97 -9.03 -6.91
N ILE A 53 -16.96 -9.10 -6.04
CA ILE A 53 -15.56 -9.20 -6.45
C ILE A 53 -15.16 -10.67 -6.44
N GLU A 54 -14.76 -11.16 -7.60
CA GLU A 54 -14.31 -12.53 -7.81
C GLU A 54 -12.79 -12.65 -7.85
N SER A 55 -12.26 -13.74 -7.27
CA SER A 55 -10.84 -14.03 -7.33
C SER A 55 -10.48 -14.65 -8.68
N THR A 56 -9.30 -14.31 -9.22
CA THR A 56 -8.80 -14.89 -10.48
C THR A 56 -7.34 -15.28 -10.35
N ASP A 57 -6.94 -16.30 -11.12
CA ASP A 57 -5.57 -16.75 -11.21
C ASP A 57 -4.82 -15.98 -12.30
N SER A 58 -3.96 -15.06 -11.87
CA SER A 58 -3.16 -14.28 -12.81
C SER A 58 -2.11 -15.08 -13.58
N ALA A 59 -1.78 -16.31 -13.17
CA ALA A 59 -0.86 -17.17 -13.91
C ALA A 59 -1.48 -17.69 -15.23
N LYS A 60 -2.81 -17.66 -15.35
CA LYS A 60 -3.55 -18.11 -16.54
C LYS A 60 -3.67 -17.03 -17.63
N LEU A 61 -3.21 -15.81 -17.36
CA LEU A 61 -3.24 -14.72 -18.32
C LEU A 61 -2.08 -14.87 -19.30
N THR A 62 -2.38 -15.24 -20.55
CA THR A 62 -1.42 -15.27 -21.65
C THR A 62 -1.05 -13.84 -22.06
N ASP A 63 0.18 -13.62 -22.53
CA ASP A 63 0.70 -12.31 -22.99
C ASP A 63 0.89 -11.24 -21.89
N ARG A 64 1.21 -11.68 -20.67
CA ARG A 64 1.54 -10.78 -19.55
C ARG A 64 2.99 -10.98 -19.11
N ALA A 65 3.70 -9.87 -18.87
CA ALA A 65 5.01 -9.91 -18.21
C ALA A 65 4.94 -10.69 -16.88
N THR A 66 5.94 -11.53 -16.63
CA THR A 66 6.07 -12.30 -15.39
C THR A 66 6.06 -11.37 -14.19
N ARG A 67 5.20 -11.66 -13.20
CA ARG A 67 5.12 -10.89 -11.96
C ARG A 67 5.37 -11.79 -10.78
N PRO A 68 6.23 -11.39 -9.83
CA PRO A 68 6.40 -12.15 -8.60
C PRO A 68 5.05 -12.32 -7.89
N PRO A 69 4.78 -13.51 -7.33
CA PRO A 69 3.53 -13.78 -6.61
C PRO A 69 3.42 -12.89 -5.37
N ASP A 70 4.56 -12.54 -4.76
CA ASP A 70 4.62 -11.57 -3.69
C ASP A 70 5.68 -10.49 -3.92
N VAL A 71 5.26 -9.27 -3.59
CA VAL A 71 6.04 -8.03 -3.65
C VAL A 71 5.77 -7.20 -2.39
N SER A 72 5.53 -7.87 -1.25
CA SER A 72 5.41 -7.22 0.05
C SER A 72 6.76 -6.72 0.52
N MET A 73 6.76 -5.54 1.12
CA MET A 73 7.96 -4.92 1.70
C MET A 73 7.79 -4.81 3.20
N LEU A 74 8.91 -4.89 3.94
CA LEU A 74 8.96 -4.54 5.36
C LEU A 74 9.45 -3.11 5.49
N ASN A 75 8.71 -2.28 6.23
CA ASN A 75 8.98 -0.84 6.43
C ASN A 75 9.47 -0.52 7.85
N THR A 76 9.93 -1.50 8.61
CA THR A 76 10.43 -1.31 10.00
C THR A 76 11.51 -0.23 10.09
N LEU A 77 12.42 -0.17 9.11
CA LEU A 77 13.44 0.88 9.05
C LEU A 77 12.82 2.27 8.86
N ALA A 78 11.79 2.41 8.03
CA ALA A 78 11.08 3.67 7.86
C ALA A 78 10.41 4.13 9.17
N GLY A 79 9.78 3.21 9.90
CA GLY A 79 9.18 3.51 11.20
C GLY A 79 10.20 3.87 12.31
N ASN A 80 11.47 3.48 12.15
CA ASN A 80 12.54 3.85 13.07
C ASN A 80 13.22 5.18 12.70
N VAL A 81 13.20 5.54 11.42
CA VAL A 81 13.91 6.73 10.88
C VAL A 81 12.98 7.94 10.77
N LEU A 82 11.68 7.73 10.58
CA LEU A 82 10.72 8.78 10.27
C LEU A 82 9.62 8.87 11.33
N ASP A 83 9.27 10.09 11.72
CA ASP A 83 8.08 10.35 12.54
C ASP A 83 6.78 10.26 11.73
N THR A 84 6.87 10.28 10.38
CA THR A 84 5.71 10.13 9.50
C THR A 84 5.18 8.70 9.57
N PRO A 85 3.95 8.47 10.03
CA PRO A 85 3.40 7.12 10.09
C PRO A 85 3.05 6.62 8.69
N MET A 86 3.63 5.48 8.31
CA MET A 86 3.12 4.69 7.20
C MET A 86 1.75 4.11 7.60
N ARG A 87 0.81 4.00 6.65
CA ARG A 87 -0.59 3.64 6.94
C ARG A 87 -0.95 2.24 6.46
N GLY A 88 -1.91 1.61 7.12
CA GLY A 88 -2.66 0.48 6.56
C GLY A 88 -3.62 0.94 5.45
N LEU A 89 -4.23 0.00 4.72
CA LEU A 89 -5.12 0.35 3.60
C LEU A 89 -6.35 1.16 4.05
N ASP A 90 -7.04 0.74 5.11
CA ASP A 90 -8.28 1.42 5.53
C ASP A 90 -8.01 2.81 6.12
N GLU A 91 -6.89 2.97 6.83
CA GLU A 91 -6.41 4.27 7.33
C GLU A 91 -6.07 5.21 6.17
N ALA A 92 -5.36 4.69 5.17
CA ALA A 92 -5.05 5.41 3.93
C ALA A 92 -6.32 5.84 3.19
N MET A 93 -7.29 4.94 3.01
CA MET A 93 -8.58 5.25 2.37
C MET A 93 -9.32 6.36 3.12
N THR A 94 -9.37 6.28 4.45
CA THR A 94 -9.95 7.32 5.30
C THR A 94 -9.27 8.66 5.10
N ALA A 95 -7.93 8.68 5.04
CA ALA A 95 -7.16 9.91 4.86
C ALA A 95 -7.36 10.54 3.48
N ILE A 96 -7.37 9.72 2.42
CA ILE A 96 -7.57 10.18 1.03
C ILE A 96 -8.98 10.75 0.83
N LEU A 97 -10.00 10.03 1.31
CA LEU A 97 -11.39 10.43 1.10
C LEU A 97 -11.82 11.66 1.90
N LYS A 98 -11.14 11.98 3.01
CA LYS A 98 -11.37 13.22 3.78
C LYS A 98 -10.87 14.48 3.08
N GLN A 99 -10.01 14.36 2.05
CA GLN A 99 -9.47 15.52 1.31
C GLN A 99 -10.33 15.90 0.09
N ASN A 100 -11.36 15.11 -0.23
CA ASN A 100 -12.33 15.39 -1.29
C ASN A 100 -13.65 15.87 -0.71
#